data_AF-A0A914TI99-F1
#
_entry.id   AF-A0A914TI99-F1
#
_cell.length_a   1.000
_cell.length_b   1.000
_cell.length_c   1.000
_cell.angle_alpha   90.00
_cell.angle_beta   90.00
_cell.angle_gamma   90.00
#
_symmetry.space_group_name_H-M   'P 1'
#
loop_
_entity.id
_entity.type
_entity.pdbx_description
1 polymer ?
#
loop_
_entity_poly.entity_id
_entity_poly.type
_entity_poly.pdbx_seq_one_letter_code
_entity_poly.pdbx_strand_id
1 'polypeptide(L)'
;MLSAFKVKTAEIKELRTGLSPEHVQKASEEFYSLIPHANHGKIKFPLLDNPNIIDSKASMLNTLADIEIANRSIGDMILQTDLSRQDVISRYYEKLNCEITVLDHDSETFKLIEQYAQTNQRVSEDFKLDIIDIFEINRIEEAERFNRKLGNIQLLWHGSRTVNFVGILSQGLHIPEKPRDLWFGKGVYFADTVCLSASYCDEEDSMLLLCEVALGNIDRKSNLDFELIQPDETKDSVKGLGKWYPDRKGNCTIDGNVRVPMGQLIKREDKDDLILDYNEYIVYNINQIRIRYLVQVNIGKKGITRQNGLVANPDAV
;
A
#
# COMPACT_ATOMS: atom_id res chain seq x y z
N MET A 1 23.28 12.15 2.88
CA MET A 1 22.11 12.21 1.98
C MET A 1 20.82 11.84 2.72
N LEU A 2 20.69 10.63 3.28
CA LEU A 2 19.58 10.23 4.18
C LEU A 2 19.26 11.18 5.33
N SER A 3 20.28 11.78 5.97
CA SER A 3 20.09 12.80 7.01
C SER A 3 19.45 14.09 6.46
N ALA A 4 19.90 14.54 5.29
CA ALA A 4 19.30 15.68 4.59
C ALA A 4 17.87 15.37 4.13
N PHE A 5 17.60 14.14 3.67
CA PHE A 5 16.26 13.70 3.29
C PHE A 5 15.30 13.61 4.48
N LYS A 6 15.74 13.09 5.63
CA LYS A 6 14.92 13.01 6.86
C LYS A 6 14.60 14.41 7.42
N VAL A 7 15.59 15.31 7.45
CA VAL A 7 15.40 16.71 7.88
C VAL A 7 14.43 17.43 6.94
N LYS A 8 14.59 17.28 5.63
CA LYS A 8 13.70 17.93 4.65
C LYS A 8 12.27 17.36 4.69
N THR A 9 12.13 16.06 4.91
CA THR A 9 10.82 15.41 5.12
C THR A 9 10.14 15.94 6.38
N ALA A 10 10.89 16.33 7.41
CA ALA A 10 10.34 16.98 8.60
C ALA A 10 9.93 18.43 8.31
N GLU A 11 10.77 19.21 7.61
CA GLU A 11 10.52 20.62 7.26
C GLU A 11 9.35 20.82 6.28
N ILE A 12 9.25 19.99 5.22
CA ILE A 12 8.09 19.98 4.31
C ILE A 12 6.80 19.65 5.06
N LYS A 13 6.90 18.84 6.12
CA LYS A 13 5.75 18.43 6.95
C LYS A 13 5.39 19.44 8.05
N GLU A 14 6.27 20.38 8.39
CA GLU A 14 6.00 21.52 9.29
C GLU A 14 5.19 22.63 8.61
N LEU A 15 4.98 22.54 7.29
CA LEU A 15 4.10 23.43 6.52
C LEU A 15 2.61 23.37 6.91
N ARG A 16 2.23 22.59 7.93
CA ARG A 16 0.83 22.18 8.18
C ARG A 16 -0.07 23.16 8.93
N THR A 17 0.37 24.31 9.47
CA THR A 17 -0.57 25.29 10.05
C THR A 17 0.02 26.71 10.17
N GLY A 18 -0.67 27.73 9.65
CA GLY A 18 -0.50 29.13 10.05
C GLY A 18 0.76 29.87 9.56
N LEU A 19 1.50 29.33 8.61
CA LEU A 19 2.71 29.96 8.08
C LEU A 19 2.38 31.08 7.07
N SER A 20 3.12 32.19 7.15
CA SER A 20 2.99 33.26 6.17
C SER A 20 3.38 32.78 4.76
N PRO A 21 2.83 33.37 3.69
CA PRO A 21 3.19 33.03 2.31
C PRO A 21 4.70 33.03 2.03
N GLU A 22 5.45 33.89 2.73
CA GLU A 22 6.91 34.00 2.65
C GLU A 22 7.63 32.73 3.15
N HIS A 23 7.11 32.09 4.20
CA HIS A 23 7.68 30.84 4.72
C HIS A 23 7.44 29.68 3.76
N VAL A 24 6.24 29.60 3.17
CA VAL A 24 5.91 28.57 2.16
C VAL A 24 6.81 28.72 0.94
N GLN A 25 7.03 29.96 0.47
CA GLN A 25 7.94 30.23 -0.63
C GLN A 25 9.37 29.79 -0.31
N LYS A 26 9.90 30.22 0.84
CA LYS A 26 11.27 29.89 1.25
C LYS A 26 11.47 28.37 1.38
N ALA A 27 10.55 27.67 2.04
CA ALA A 27 10.62 26.21 2.18
C ALA A 27 10.54 25.49 0.83
N SER A 28 9.71 25.99 -0.10
CA SER A 28 9.62 25.46 -1.45
C SER A 28 10.93 25.62 -2.21
N GLU A 29 11.51 26.83 -2.21
CA GLU A 29 12.81 27.11 -2.85
C GLU A 29 13.92 26.24 -2.27
N GLU A 30 13.94 26.08 -0.95
CA GLU A 30 14.93 25.24 -0.26
C GLU A 30 14.77 23.76 -0.61
N PHE A 31 13.54 23.27 -0.77
CA PHE A 31 13.26 21.90 -1.21
C PHE A 31 13.79 21.64 -2.63
N TYR A 32 13.45 22.51 -3.59
CA TYR A 32 13.90 22.34 -4.98
C TYR A 32 15.39 22.60 -5.18
N SER A 33 16.03 23.36 -4.28
CA SER A 33 17.49 23.50 -4.26
C SER A 33 18.21 22.25 -3.76
N LEU A 34 17.63 21.49 -2.83
CA LEU A 34 18.26 20.28 -2.30
C LEU A 34 18.01 19.05 -3.18
N ILE A 35 16.85 18.99 -3.84
CA ILE A 35 16.43 17.82 -4.61
C ILE A 35 16.27 18.26 -6.06
N PRO A 36 17.15 17.82 -6.97
CA PRO A 36 17.05 18.17 -8.38
C PRO A 36 15.71 17.70 -8.96
N HIS A 37 14.98 18.62 -9.56
CA HIS A 37 13.71 18.34 -10.22
C HIS A 37 13.80 18.70 -11.70
N ALA A 38 13.31 17.82 -12.57
CA ALA A 38 13.08 18.18 -13.96
C ALA A 38 11.94 19.22 -14.01
N ASN A 39 12.24 20.44 -14.48
CA ASN A 39 11.23 21.49 -14.58
C ASN A 39 10.59 21.63 -15.96
N HIS A 40 10.83 20.68 -16.89
CA HIS A 40 10.23 20.60 -18.24
C HIS A 40 9.95 21.97 -18.94
N GLY A 41 10.91 22.91 -18.88
CA GLY A 41 10.79 24.23 -19.51
C GLY A 41 10.00 25.29 -18.75
N LYS A 42 9.50 25.02 -17.54
CA LYS A 42 8.88 26.04 -16.68
C LYS A 42 9.94 26.91 -16.02
N ILE A 43 9.63 28.20 -15.85
CA ILE A 43 10.54 29.20 -15.28
C ILE A 43 10.62 29.09 -13.74
N LYS A 44 9.55 28.63 -13.07
CA LYS A 44 9.49 28.48 -11.62
C LYS A 44 8.92 27.13 -11.22
N PHE A 45 9.43 26.57 -10.13
CA PHE A 45 8.88 25.36 -9.51
C PHE A 45 7.57 25.66 -8.76
N PRO A 46 6.63 24.70 -8.69
CA PRO A 46 5.36 24.90 -8.00
C PRO A 46 5.58 24.98 -6.49
N LEU A 47 4.85 25.87 -5.81
CA LEU A 47 4.91 26.00 -4.36
C LEU A 47 4.39 24.74 -3.66
N LEU A 48 4.97 24.42 -2.51
CA LEU A 48 4.50 23.38 -1.60
C LEU A 48 3.39 23.94 -0.70
N ASP A 49 2.30 24.41 -1.32
CA ASP A 49 1.28 25.23 -0.66
C ASP A 49 -0.01 24.47 -0.34
N ASN A 50 -0.11 23.20 -0.77
CA ASN A 50 -1.27 22.38 -0.48
C ASN A 50 -0.88 20.92 -0.14
N PRO A 51 -1.74 20.21 0.62
CA PRO A 51 -1.47 18.87 1.09
C PRO A 51 -1.17 17.87 -0.03
N ASN A 52 -1.90 17.94 -1.15
CA ASN A 52 -1.71 17.00 -2.28
C ASN A 52 -0.30 17.09 -2.88
N ILE A 53 0.23 18.31 -3.04
CA ILE A 53 1.61 18.51 -3.54
C ILE A 53 2.60 17.99 -2.51
N ILE A 54 2.41 18.31 -1.24
CA ILE A 54 3.29 17.88 -0.14
C ILE A 54 3.33 16.35 -0.05
N ASP A 55 2.19 15.68 -0.12
CA ASP A 55 2.09 14.21 -0.05
C ASP A 55 2.72 13.54 -1.26
N SER A 56 2.53 14.11 -2.44
CA SER A 56 3.21 13.66 -3.66
C SER A 56 4.74 13.76 -3.50
N LYS A 57 5.25 14.85 -2.92
CA LYS A 57 6.70 15.01 -2.64
C LYS A 57 7.19 14.08 -1.53
N ALA A 58 6.43 13.87 -0.46
CA ALA A 58 6.78 12.93 0.59
C ALA A 58 6.81 11.48 0.08
N SER A 59 5.87 11.12 -0.79
CA SER A 59 5.84 9.82 -1.48
C SER A 59 7.06 9.63 -2.38
N MET A 60 7.44 10.67 -3.14
CA MET A 60 8.68 10.68 -3.93
C MET A 60 9.91 10.46 -3.04
N LEU A 61 9.99 11.11 -1.88
CA LEU A 61 11.11 10.95 -0.96
C LEU A 61 11.23 9.53 -0.39
N ASN A 62 10.11 8.92 0.00
CA ASN A 62 10.11 7.53 0.45
C ASN A 62 10.57 6.59 -0.68
N THR A 63 10.07 6.82 -1.91
CA THR A 63 10.51 6.08 -3.09
C THR A 63 12.02 6.21 -3.31
N LEU A 64 12.57 7.43 -3.17
CA LEU A 64 14.01 7.65 -3.29
C LEU A 64 14.79 6.96 -2.17
N ALA A 65 14.25 6.89 -0.95
CA ALA A 65 14.86 6.15 0.15
C ALA A 65 14.87 4.64 -0.13
N ASP A 66 13.77 4.08 -0.63
CA ASP A 66 13.68 2.67 -1.04
C ASP A 66 14.65 2.36 -2.20
N ILE A 67 14.74 3.26 -3.18
CA ILE A 67 15.75 3.18 -4.25
C ILE A 67 17.17 3.30 -3.68
N GLU A 68 17.43 4.16 -2.69
CA GLU A 68 18.75 4.24 -2.03
C GLU A 68 19.08 2.95 -1.29
N ILE A 69 18.11 2.32 -0.62
CA ILE A 69 18.28 1.01 0.03
C ILE A 69 18.62 -0.06 -1.02
N ALA A 70 17.89 -0.08 -2.14
CA ALA A 70 18.18 -0.97 -3.27
C ALA A 70 19.57 -0.68 -3.87
N ASN A 71 19.92 0.59 -4.06
CA ASN A 71 21.19 1.01 -4.67
C ASN A 71 22.40 0.81 -3.75
N ARG A 72 22.29 1.03 -2.44
CA ARG A 72 23.34 0.62 -1.48
C ARG A 72 23.53 -0.88 -1.53
N SER A 73 22.42 -1.60 -1.60
CA SER A 73 22.45 -3.05 -1.77
C SER A 73 23.20 -3.46 -3.04
N ILE A 74 23.06 -2.69 -4.13
CA ILE A 74 23.75 -2.88 -5.42
C ILE A 74 25.22 -2.42 -5.39
N GLY A 75 25.50 -1.22 -4.87
CA GLY A 75 26.80 -0.54 -4.94
C GLY A 75 27.90 -1.25 -4.14
N ASP A 76 27.56 -1.84 -3.00
CA ASP A 76 28.50 -2.67 -2.23
C ASP A 76 28.97 -3.92 -3.01
N MET A 77 28.24 -4.34 -4.05
CA MET A 77 28.52 -5.56 -4.82
C MET A 77 29.25 -5.31 -6.14
N ILE A 78 29.02 -4.16 -6.81
CA ILE A 78 29.69 -3.80 -8.09
C ILE A 78 31.21 -3.65 -7.93
N LEU A 79 31.69 -3.40 -6.71
CA LEU A 79 33.13 -3.35 -6.39
C LEU A 79 33.82 -4.73 -6.40
N GLN A 80 33.08 -5.83 -6.59
CA GLN A 80 33.62 -7.19 -6.71
C GLN A 80 33.54 -7.66 -8.17
N THR A 81 34.64 -7.52 -8.91
CA THR A 81 34.73 -7.66 -10.38
C THR A 81 34.62 -9.09 -10.94
N ASP A 82 34.42 -10.12 -10.10
CA ASP A 82 34.46 -11.54 -10.52
C ASP A 82 33.14 -12.31 -10.32
N LEU A 83 32.01 -11.64 -10.11
CA LEU A 83 30.73 -12.32 -9.83
C LEU A 83 29.94 -12.62 -11.11
N SER A 84 29.40 -13.85 -11.21
CA SER A 84 28.46 -14.18 -12.27
C SER A 84 27.10 -13.49 -12.03
N ARG A 85 26.28 -13.37 -13.07
CA ARG A 85 24.91 -12.83 -12.94
C ARG A 85 24.07 -13.62 -11.93
N GLN A 86 24.28 -14.93 -11.83
CA GLN A 86 23.54 -15.78 -10.89
C GLN A 86 23.96 -15.49 -9.45
N ASP A 87 25.24 -15.28 -9.20
CA ASP A 87 25.74 -14.89 -7.87
C ASP A 87 25.19 -13.52 -7.45
N VAL A 88 25.08 -12.58 -8.40
CA VAL A 88 24.50 -11.26 -8.17
C VAL A 88 23.01 -11.36 -7.80
N ILE A 89 22.23 -12.15 -8.53
CA ILE A 89 20.80 -12.38 -8.23
C ILE A 89 20.63 -13.07 -6.86
N SER A 90 21.41 -14.11 -6.59
CA SER A 90 21.37 -14.83 -5.31
C SER A 90 21.64 -13.89 -4.14
N ARG A 91 22.63 -13.00 -4.26
CA ARG A 91 22.94 -12.01 -3.21
C ARG A 91 21.84 -10.96 -3.03
N TYR A 92 21.17 -10.53 -4.10
CA TYR A 92 19.99 -9.66 -3.96
C TYR A 92 18.85 -10.37 -3.25
N TYR A 93 18.61 -11.62 -3.62
CA TYR A 93 17.60 -12.46 -2.99
C TYR A 93 17.88 -12.68 -1.50
N GLU A 94 19.13 -12.99 -1.12
CA GLU A 94 19.56 -13.10 0.28
C GLU A 94 19.28 -11.82 1.08
N LYS A 95 19.50 -10.63 0.49
CA LYS A 95 19.21 -9.34 1.13
C LYS A 95 17.71 -9.07 1.36
N LEU A 96 16.82 -9.78 0.67
CA LEU A 96 15.40 -9.72 0.97
C LEU A 96 15.06 -10.39 2.30
N ASN A 97 15.96 -11.20 2.88
CA ASN A 97 15.71 -11.90 4.15
C ASN A 97 14.32 -12.57 4.19
N CYS A 98 13.95 -13.17 3.06
CA CYS A 98 12.61 -13.63 2.76
C CYS A 98 12.73 -14.81 1.81
N GLU A 99 12.05 -15.90 2.13
CA GLU A 99 11.90 -17.03 1.23
C GLU A 99 10.70 -16.77 0.31
N ILE A 100 10.90 -16.94 -0.99
CA ILE A 100 9.93 -16.72 -2.05
C ILE A 100 9.85 -18.01 -2.87
N THR A 101 8.69 -18.65 -2.86
CA THR A 101 8.45 -19.90 -3.59
C THR A 101 7.37 -19.69 -4.63
N VAL A 102 7.62 -20.05 -5.88
CA VAL A 102 6.62 -19.97 -6.95
C VAL A 102 5.53 -21.01 -6.68
N LEU A 103 4.26 -20.60 -6.70
CA LEU A 103 3.15 -21.52 -6.63
C LEU A 103 2.86 -22.12 -8.01
N ASP A 104 2.59 -23.42 -8.02
CA ASP A 104 2.08 -24.10 -9.20
C ASP A 104 0.69 -23.53 -9.54
N HIS A 105 0.48 -23.19 -10.81
CA HIS A 105 -0.80 -22.69 -11.34
C HIS A 105 -1.94 -23.70 -11.12
N ASP A 106 -1.62 -24.99 -11.06
CA ASP A 106 -2.59 -26.04 -10.79
C ASP A 106 -2.90 -26.25 -9.31
N SER A 107 -2.14 -25.63 -8.41
CA SER A 107 -2.34 -25.77 -6.97
C SER A 107 -3.69 -25.19 -6.51
N GLU A 108 -4.24 -25.80 -5.45
CA GLU A 108 -5.50 -25.33 -4.84
C GLU A 108 -5.38 -23.88 -4.34
N THR A 109 -4.21 -23.52 -3.79
CA THR A 109 -3.92 -22.16 -3.32
C THR A 109 -3.93 -21.14 -4.46
N PHE A 110 -3.32 -21.47 -5.61
CA PHE A 110 -3.32 -20.57 -6.76
C PHE A 110 -4.75 -20.31 -7.25
N LYS A 111 -5.52 -21.39 -7.47
CA LYS A 111 -6.93 -21.33 -7.91
C LYS A 111 -7.81 -20.58 -6.92
N LEU A 112 -7.57 -20.72 -5.61
CA LEU A 112 -8.28 -19.99 -4.57
C LEU A 112 -8.01 -18.48 -4.63
N ILE A 113 -6.76 -18.07 -4.81
CA ILE A 113 -6.38 -16.65 -4.90
C ILE A 113 -6.90 -16.06 -6.21
N GLU A 114 -6.84 -16.81 -7.31
CA GLU A 114 -7.42 -16.41 -8.59
C GLU A 114 -8.93 -16.18 -8.46
N GLN A 115 -9.64 -17.13 -7.86
CA GLN A 115 -11.07 -16.99 -7.60
C GLN A 115 -11.36 -15.80 -6.68
N TYR A 116 -10.57 -15.62 -5.62
CA TYR A 116 -10.71 -14.48 -4.70
C TYR A 116 -10.57 -13.14 -5.44
N ALA A 117 -9.58 -13.01 -6.32
CA ALA A 117 -9.45 -11.83 -7.15
C ALA A 117 -10.68 -11.64 -8.05
N GLN A 118 -11.12 -12.68 -8.76
CA GLN A 118 -12.25 -12.60 -9.70
C GLN A 118 -13.58 -12.22 -9.01
N THR A 119 -13.88 -12.77 -7.83
CA THR A 119 -15.14 -12.51 -7.11
C THR A 119 -15.22 -11.11 -6.51
N ASN A 120 -14.06 -10.50 -6.24
CA ASN A 120 -13.96 -9.19 -5.59
C ASN A 120 -13.50 -8.07 -6.52
N GLN A 121 -13.50 -8.33 -7.82
CA GLN A 121 -13.41 -7.29 -8.83
C GLN A 121 -14.79 -6.65 -9.05
N ARG A 122 -14.85 -5.32 -8.97
CA ARG A 122 -16.01 -4.61 -9.50
C ARG A 122 -15.93 -4.68 -11.02
N VAL A 123 -16.86 -5.39 -11.65
CA VAL A 123 -16.96 -5.42 -13.11
C VAL A 123 -17.37 -4.03 -13.58
N SER A 124 -16.39 -3.26 -14.04
CA SER A 124 -16.59 -2.01 -14.79
C SER A 124 -15.80 -2.09 -16.09
N GLU A 125 -16.26 -1.42 -17.14
CA GLU A 125 -15.59 -1.44 -18.45
C GLU A 125 -14.11 -0.99 -18.39
N ASP A 126 -13.74 -0.20 -17.37
CA ASP A 126 -12.44 0.46 -17.23
C ASP A 126 -11.41 -0.28 -16.35
N PHE A 127 -11.80 -1.39 -15.70
CA PHE A 127 -10.90 -2.13 -14.81
C PHE A 127 -10.95 -3.63 -15.09
N LYS A 128 -9.79 -4.18 -15.46
CA LYS A 128 -9.55 -5.62 -15.53
C LYS A 128 -8.27 -5.94 -14.78
N LEU A 129 -8.27 -7.01 -14.01
CA LEU A 129 -7.07 -7.52 -13.37
C LEU A 129 -6.94 -9.02 -13.64
N ASP A 130 -5.85 -9.37 -14.31
CA ASP A 130 -5.45 -10.76 -14.56
C ASP A 130 -4.26 -11.10 -13.66
N ILE A 131 -4.29 -12.28 -13.04
CA ILE A 131 -3.15 -12.79 -12.26
C ILE A 131 -2.19 -13.50 -13.22
N ILE A 132 -0.90 -13.17 -13.11
CA ILE A 132 0.18 -13.77 -13.92
C ILE A 132 0.80 -14.93 -13.15
N ASP A 133 1.32 -14.64 -11.96
CA ASP A 133 2.01 -15.60 -11.11
C ASP A 133 1.74 -15.29 -9.63
N ILE A 134 1.86 -16.31 -8.79
CA ILE A 134 1.73 -16.17 -7.33
C ILE A 134 2.95 -16.79 -6.67
N PHE A 135 3.50 -16.07 -5.72
CA PHE A 135 4.63 -16.51 -4.92
C PHE A 135 4.20 -16.61 -3.46
N GLU A 136 4.45 -17.75 -2.82
CA GLU A 136 4.40 -17.85 -1.37
C GLU A 136 5.58 -17.11 -0.77
N ILE A 137 5.28 -16.28 0.22
CA ILE A 137 6.22 -15.42 0.92
C ILE A 137 6.36 -15.92 2.35
N ASN A 138 7.59 -16.26 2.74
CA ASN A 138 7.91 -16.69 4.09
C ASN A 138 9.02 -15.81 4.68
N ARG A 139 8.60 -14.85 5.53
CA ARG A 139 9.48 -14.04 6.37
C ARG A 139 9.50 -14.61 7.78
N ILE A 140 10.58 -15.31 8.15
CA ILE A 140 10.69 -16.09 9.39
C ILE A 140 10.38 -15.23 10.63
N GLU A 141 11.05 -14.09 10.77
CA GLU A 141 10.84 -13.17 11.90
C GLU A 141 9.40 -12.64 11.99
N GLU A 142 8.76 -12.44 10.84
CA GLU A 142 7.37 -11.97 10.77
C GLU A 142 6.39 -13.08 11.19
N ALA A 143 6.65 -14.33 10.77
CA ALA A 143 5.85 -15.48 11.18
C ALA A 143 5.95 -15.74 12.70
N GLU A 144 7.12 -15.54 13.30
CA GLU A 144 7.35 -15.71 14.74
C GLU A 144 6.67 -14.64 15.59
N ARG A 145 6.72 -13.36 15.16
CA ARG A 145 6.09 -12.24 15.89
C ARG A 145 4.59 -12.11 15.67
N PHE A 146 4.03 -12.78 14.66
CA PHE A 146 2.62 -12.66 14.28
C PHE A 146 1.67 -13.06 15.42
N ASN A 147 0.86 -12.12 15.88
CA ASN A 147 -0.01 -12.28 17.04
C ASN A 147 -1.31 -13.01 16.69
N ARG A 148 -1.21 -14.33 16.44
CA ARG A 148 -2.37 -15.20 16.18
C ARG A 148 -3.41 -15.21 17.32
N LYS A 149 -3.01 -14.88 18.55
CA LYS A 149 -3.87 -14.92 19.75
C LYS A 149 -4.98 -13.88 19.72
N LEU A 150 -4.84 -12.79 18.96
CA LEU A 150 -5.90 -11.79 18.78
C LEU A 150 -7.14 -12.38 18.10
N GLY A 151 -6.98 -13.41 17.27
CA GLY A 151 -8.08 -14.01 16.53
C GLY A 151 -8.64 -13.09 15.43
N ASN A 152 -9.76 -13.52 14.83
CA ASN A 152 -10.39 -12.86 13.66
C ASN A 152 -9.35 -12.55 12.55
N ILE A 153 -8.62 -13.59 12.16
CA ILE A 153 -7.56 -13.48 11.15
C ILE A 153 -8.20 -13.53 9.77
N GLN A 154 -7.88 -12.55 8.92
CA GLN A 154 -8.34 -12.49 7.54
C GLN A 154 -7.19 -12.42 6.57
N LEU A 155 -7.35 -13.03 5.39
CA LEU A 155 -6.45 -12.84 4.27
C LEU A 155 -6.91 -11.62 3.46
N LEU A 156 -6.16 -10.53 3.53
CA LEU A 156 -6.54 -9.23 2.95
C LEU A 156 -5.51 -8.72 1.96
N TRP A 157 -5.98 -7.97 0.98
CA TRP A 157 -5.16 -7.36 -0.07
C TRP A 157 -4.43 -6.12 0.44
N HIS A 158 -3.20 -5.93 -0.04
CA HIS A 158 -2.45 -4.69 0.10
C HIS A 158 -1.76 -4.36 -1.22
N GLY A 159 -1.94 -3.13 -1.69
CA GLY A 159 -1.27 -2.61 -2.89
C GLY A 159 -0.26 -1.53 -2.55
N SER A 160 0.80 -1.47 -3.36
CA SER A 160 1.85 -0.47 -3.24
C SER A 160 2.48 -0.23 -4.61
N ARG A 161 3.30 0.81 -4.72
CA ARG A 161 4.11 1.02 -5.93
C ARG A 161 5.16 -0.07 -6.05
N THR A 162 5.48 -0.48 -7.28
CA THR A 162 6.44 -1.56 -7.57
C THR A 162 7.79 -1.33 -6.89
N VAL A 163 8.27 -0.08 -6.87
CA VAL A 163 9.52 0.35 -6.22
C VAL A 163 9.60 0.06 -4.71
N ASN A 164 8.46 -0.04 -4.02
CA ASN A 164 8.41 -0.26 -2.58
C ASN A 164 8.57 -1.74 -2.20
N PHE A 165 8.35 -2.67 -3.14
CA PHE A 165 8.31 -4.11 -2.82
C PHE A 165 9.65 -4.67 -2.32
N VAL A 166 10.79 -4.13 -2.76
CA VAL A 166 12.09 -4.53 -2.19
C VAL A 166 12.16 -4.15 -0.70
N GLY A 167 11.70 -2.96 -0.34
CA GLY A 167 11.61 -2.53 1.07
C GLY A 167 10.63 -3.37 1.87
N ILE A 168 9.44 -3.63 1.32
CA ILE A 168 8.40 -4.42 1.98
C ILE A 168 8.86 -5.88 2.17
N LEU A 169 9.44 -6.51 1.15
CA LEU A 169 9.92 -7.89 1.24
C LEU A 169 11.13 -8.02 2.16
N SER A 170 11.99 -7.01 2.27
CA SER A 170 13.17 -7.03 3.15
C SER A 170 12.86 -6.73 4.62
N GLN A 171 12.02 -5.74 4.87
CA GLN A 171 11.80 -5.20 6.22
C GLN A 171 10.37 -5.45 6.75
N GLY A 172 9.43 -5.82 5.87
CA GLY A 172 8.01 -5.98 6.19
C GLY A 172 7.20 -4.71 5.93
N LEU A 173 5.91 -4.76 6.24
CA LEU A 173 5.05 -3.58 6.21
C LEU A 173 5.27 -2.73 7.47
N HIS A 174 5.40 -1.41 7.29
CA HIS A 174 5.66 -0.47 8.38
C HIS A 174 4.50 0.49 8.57
N ILE A 175 4.24 0.85 9.83
CA ILE A 175 3.36 1.96 10.15
C ILE A 175 4.07 3.25 9.74
N PRO A 176 3.44 4.14 8.95
CA PRO A 176 4.07 5.38 8.54
C PRO A 176 4.40 6.27 9.73
N GLU A 177 5.60 6.87 9.74
CA GLU A 177 6.08 7.72 10.84
C GLU A 177 5.17 8.95 11.11
N LYS A 178 4.44 9.46 10.10
CA LYS A 178 3.47 10.56 10.23
C LYS A 178 2.13 10.21 9.56
N PRO A 179 0.99 10.82 9.97
CA PRO A 179 -0.28 10.55 9.34
C PRO A 179 -0.17 11.05 7.90
N ARG A 180 -0.21 10.13 6.95
CA ARG A 180 -0.61 10.47 5.58
C ARG A 180 -2.09 10.90 5.66
N ASP A 181 -2.64 11.60 4.67
CA ASP A 181 -4.08 11.90 4.60
C ASP A 181 -4.90 10.60 4.33
N LEU A 182 -4.71 9.62 5.21
CA LEU A 182 -5.38 8.35 5.24
C LEU A 182 -6.59 8.51 6.15
N TRP A 183 -7.69 7.94 5.69
CA TRP A 183 -9.01 8.16 6.28
C TRP A 183 -9.15 7.73 7.74
N PHE A 184 -8.21 6.93 8.28
CA PHE A 184 -8.20 6.44 9.65
C PHE A 184 -6.81 6.59 10.31
N GLY A 185 -6.05 7.62 9.93
CA GLY A 185 -4.76 7.97 10.54
C GLY A 185 -3.64 6.94 10.35
N LYS A 186 -2.74 6.80 11.35
CA LYS A 186 -1.43 6.13 11.22
C LYS A 186 -1.49 4.60 11.39
N GLY A 187 -1.90 3.89 10.35
CA GLY A 187 -1.87 2.43 10.34
C GLY A 187 -1.38 1.83 9.04
N VAL A 188 -1.37 0.50 8.99
CA VAL A 188 -1.21 -0.26 7.74
C VAL A 188 -2.60 -0.63 7.23
N TYR A 189 -2.85 -0.31 5.97
CA TYR A 189 -4.17 -0.38 5.34
C TYR A 189 -4.26 -1.60 4.44
N PHE A 190 -5.39 -2.29 4.55
CA PHE A 190 -5.72 -3.49 3.80
C PHE A 190 -7.15 -3.39 3.26
N ALA A 191 -7.43 -4.11 2.18
CA ALA A 191 -8.77 -4.21 1.60
C ALA A 191 -9.24 -5.67 1.53
N ASP A 192 -10.56 -5.87 1.64
CA ASP A 192 -11.19 -7.14 1.27
C ASP A 192 -11.58 -7.19 -0.22
N THR A 193 -11.17 -6.18 -1.00
CA THR A 193 -11.37 -6.11 -2.45
C THR A 193 -10.06 -5.84 -3.17
N VAL A 194 -9.85 -6.56 -4.27
CA VAL A 194 -8.61 -6.45 -5.06
C VAL A 194 -8.54 -5.11 -5.80
N CYS A 195 -9.67 -4.59 -6.29
CA CYS A 195 -9.71 -3.31 -7.02
C CYS A 195 -9.19 -2.14 -6.19
N LEU A 196 -9.56 -2.07 -4.90
CA LEU A 196 -9.10 -1.01 -4.02
C LEU A 196 -7.57 -1.07 -3.86
N SER A 197 -7.02 -2.26 -3.59
CA SER A 197 -5.57 -2.43 -3.47
C SER A 197 -4.84 -2.16 -4.78
N ALA A 198 -5.36 -2.64 -5.91
CA ALA A 198 -4.79 -2.39 -7.24
C ALA A 198 -4.75 -0.90 -7.64
N SER A 199 -5.62 -0.06 -7.06
CA SER A 199 -5.59 1.39 -7.28
C SER A 199 -4.31 2.07 -6.76
N TYR A 200 -3.60 1.42 -5.82
CA TYR A 200 -2.32 1.88 -5.28
C TYR A 200 -1.10 1.43 -6.10
N CYS A 201 -1.31 0.59 -7.13
CA CYS A 201 -0.27 0.17 -8.06
C CYS A 201 -0.07 1.22 -9.17
N ASP A 202 1.19 1.50 -9.50
CA ASP A 202 1.60 2.54 -10.45
C ASP A 202 1.71 2.08 -11.91
N GLU A 203 1.94 0.79 -12.15
CA GLU A 203 2.18 0.22 -13.47
C GLU A 203 1.08 -0.81 -13.86
N GLU A 204 1.01 -1.17 -15.15
CA GLU A 204 0.12 -2.24 -15.63
C GLU A 204 0.60 -3.62 -15.16
N ASP A 205 1.88 -3.93 -15.34
CA ASP A 205 2.53 -5.10 -14.72
C ASP A 205 2.99 -4.69 -13.32
N SER A 206 2.29 -5.21 -12.31
CA SER A 206 2.51 -4.81 -10.92
C SER A 206 2.35 -5.99 -9.97
N MET A 207 2.55 -5.72 -8.70
CA MET A 207 2.46 -6.70 -7.64
C MET A 207 1.44 -6.25 -6.59
N LEU A 208 0.75 -7.22 -6.02
CA LEU A 208 -0.10 -7.08 -4.85
C LEU A 208 0.35 -8.04 -3.76
N LEU A 209 0.06 -7.72 -2.51
CA LEU A 209 0.25 -8.62 -1.38
C LEU A 209 -1.09 -9.17 -0.91
N LEU A 210 -1.08 -10.43 -0.48
CA LEU A 210 -2.08 -10.99 0.41
C LEU A 210 -1.43 -11.26 1.76
N CYS A 211 -2.01 -10.66 2.80
CA CYS A 211 -1.49 -10.74 4.15
C CYS A 211 -2.54 -11.39 5.07
N GLU A 212 -2.09 -12.30 5.94
CA GLU A 212 -2.82 -12.65 7.15
C GLU A 212 -2.80 -11.43 8.08
N VAL A 213 -3.99 -10.90 8.39
CA VAL A 213 -4.17 -9.75 9.28
C VAL A 213 -5.00 -10.18 10.48
N ALA A 214 -4.40 -10.14 11.66
CA ALA A 214 -5.05 -10.46 12.94
C ALA A 214 -5.84 -9.25 13.45
N LEU A 215 -7.12 -9.19 13.09
CA LEU A 215 -7.96 -8.00 13.33
C LEU A 215 -8.52 -7.92 14.75
N GLY A 216 -8.60 -9.04 15.47
CA GLY A 216 -9.21 -9.09 16.80
C GLY A 216 -10.60 -8.45 16.84
N ASN A 217 -10.83 -7.64 17.88
CA ASN A 217 -12.04 -6.84 18.05
C ASN A 217 -11.99 -5.60 17.18
N ILE A 218 -12.83 -5.58 16.14
CA ILE A 218 -12.89 -4.49 15.17
C ILE A 218 -13.70 -3.31 15.73
N ASP A 219 -13.15 -2.09 15.60
CA ASP A 219 -13.87 -0.83 15.64
C ASP A 219 -14.44 -0.51 14.24
N ARG A 220 -15.75 -0.27 14.11
CA ARG A 220 -16.39 -0.03 12.80
C ARG A 220 -16.73 1.44 12.67
N LYS A 221 -16.12 2.11 11.69
CA LYS A 221 -16.32 3.54 11.45
C LYS A 221 -17.02 3.77 10.10
N SER A 222 -18.10 4.54 10.12
CA SER A 222 -18.79 5.06 8.91
C SER A 222 -18.20 6.40 8.46
N ASN A 223 -17.68 7.19 9.40
CA ASN A 223 -17.09 8.51 9.17
C ASN A 223 -15.57 8.42 9.19
N LEU A 224 -14.90 9.32 8.46
CA LEU A 224 -13.45 9.42 8.41
C LEU A 224 -12.91 10.00 9.72
N ASP A 225 -11.73 9.55 10.12
CA ASP A 225 -10.99 9.99 11.31
C ASP A 225 -9.49 10.07 11.01
N PHE A 226 -9.06 11.20 10.44
CA PHE A 226 -7.70 11.41 9.98
C PHE A 226 -6.66 11.50 11.10
N GLU A 227 -7.09 11.81 12.33
CA GLU A 227 -6.21 12.00 13.48
C GLU A 227 -6.04 10.72 14.32
N LEU A 228 -6.65 9.61 13.88
CA LEU A 228 -6.64 8.36 14.62
C LEU A 228 -5.22 7.77 14.73
N ILE A 229 -4.75 7.60 15.97
CA ILE A 229 -3.41 7.06 16.26
C ILE A 229 -3.50 5.58 16.63
N GLN A 230 -4.63 5.14 17.17
CA GLN A 230 -4.91 3.77 17.58
C GLN A 230 -6.44 3.56 17.64
N PRO A 231 -6.94 2.31 17.61
CA PRO A 231 -8.36 2.03 17.81
C PRO A 231 -8.83 2.44 19.22
N ASP A 232 -10.15 2.46 19.43
CA ASP A 232 -10.75 2.63 20.77
C ASP A 232 -10.19 1.60 21.77
N GLU A 233 -10.15 1.93 23.07
CA GLU A 233 -9.41 1.15 24.12
C GLU A 233 -9.70 -0.35 24.18
N THR A 234 -10.86 -0.80 23.66
CA THR A 234 -11.29 -2.21 23.68
C THR A 234 -11.15 -2.92 22.33
N LYS A 235 -10.51 -2.25 21.37
CA LYS A 235 -10.47 -2.62 19.96
C LYS A 235 -9.02 -2.81 19.51
N ASP A 236 -8.83 -3.75 18.59
CA ASP A 236 -7.51 -4.15 18.10
C ASP A 236 -7.24 -3.64 16.67
N SER A 237 -8.29 -3.28 15.94
CA SER A 237 -8.20 -2.76 14.57
C SER A 237 -9.39 -1.89 14.23
N VAL A 238 -9.29 -1.14 13.14
CA VAL A 238 -10.37 -0.32 12.59
C VAL A 238 -10.85 -0.92 11.27
N LYS A 239 -12.16 -0.89 11.04
CA LYS A 239 -12.78 -1.15 9.76
C LYS A 239 -13.55 0.08 9.29
N GLY A 240 -13.06 0.72 8.23
CA GLY A 240 -13.82 1.68 7.45
C GLY A 240 -14.92 0.95 6.66
N LEU A 241 -16.16 1.39 6.80
CA LEU A 241 -17.29 0.78 6.11
C LEU A 241 -17.42 1.36 4.70
N GLY A 242 -17.31 0.49 3.70
CA GLY A 242 -17.55 0.83 2.30
C GLY A 242 -18.99 0.56 1.84
N LYS A 243 -19.37 1.24 0.75
CA LYS A 243 -20.59 0.98 -0.03
C LYS A 243 -20.59 -0.42 -0.64
N TRP A 244 -19.44 -0.93 -1.07
CA TRP A 244 -19.28 -2.25 -1.68
C TRP A 244 -18.45 -3.15 -0.78
N TYR A 245 -18.90 -4.40 -0.63
CA TYR A 245 -18.20 -5.38 0.20
C TYR A 245 -18.45 -6.82 -0.28
N PRO A 246 -17.54 -7.77 0.01
CA PRO A 246 -17.77 -9.18 -0.31
C PRO A 246 -18.92 -9.78 0.51
N ASP A 247 -19.84 -10.51 -0.13
CA ASP A 247 -20.89 -11.25 0.58
C ASP A 247 -20.27 -12.33 1.47
N ARG A 248 -20.56 -12.28 2.77
CA ARG A 248 -20.01 -13.20 3.76
C ARG A 248 -20.35 -14.66 3.49
N LYS A 249 -21.42 -14.94 2.74
CA LYS A 249 -21.83 -16.30 2.38
C LYS A 249 -20.79 -17.01 1.50
N GLY A 250 -20.00 -16.27 0.73
CA GLY A 250 -18.95 -16.82 -0.12
C GLY A 250 -17.58 -16.90 0.57
N ASN A 251 -17.47 -16.54 1.85
CA ASN A 251 -16.22 -16.64 2.58
C ASN A 251 -15.78 -18.11 2.70
N CYS A 252 -14.48 -18.36 2.55
CA CYS A 252 -13.89 -19.64 2.89
C CYS A 252 -12.89 -19.48 4.06
N THR A 253 -12.33 -20.60 4.52
CA THR A 253 -11.30 -20.61 5.56
C THR A 253 -10.13 -21.47 5.10
N ILE A 254 -8.92 -20.93 5.23
CA ILE A 254 -7.66 -21.64 5.00
C ILE A 254 -6.89 -21.76 6.32
N ASP A 255 -5.93 -22.70 6.37
CA ASP A 255 -5.05 -22.90 7.52
C ASP A 255 -5.81 -23.04 8.87
N GLY A 256 -7.02 -23.60 8.81
CA GLY A 256 -7.89 -23.86 9.96
C GLY A 256 -8.63 -22.63 10.52
N ASN A 257 -8.08 -21.42 10.45
CA ASN A 257 -8.69 -20.24 11.09
C ASN A 257 -8.53 -18.90 10.34
N VAL A 258 -7.94 -18.89 9.14
CA VAL A 258 -7.76 -17.68 8.35
C VAL A 258 -8.94 -17.54 7.40
N ARG A 259 -9.77 -16.51 7.60
CA ARG A 259 -10.92 -16.23 6.74
C ARG A 259 -10.48 -15.54 5.45
N VAL A 260 -10.92 -16.06 4.31
CA VAL A 260 -10.73 -15.41 3.00
C VAL A 260 -12.08 -14.83 2.57
N PRO A 261 -12.23 -13.49 2.49
CA PRO A 261 -13.51 -12.87 2.15
C PRO A 261 -13.78 -12.87 0.64
N MET A 262 -13.79 -14.05 0.02
CA MET A 262 -13.93 -14.27 -1.43
C MET A 262 -15.38 -14.33 -1.94
N GLY A 263 -16.31 -13.69 -1.23
CA GLY A 263 -17.69 -13.60 -1.68
C GLY A 263 -17.86 -12.65 -2.85
N GLN A 264 -18.97 -12.79 -3.57
CA GLN A 264 -19.36 -11.83 -4.62
C GLN A 264 -19.47 -10.43 -4.04
N LEU A 265 -18.98 -9.44 -4.79
CA LEU A 265 -19.05 -8.05 -4.38
C LEU A 265 -20.50 -7.53 -4.47
N ILE A 266 -21.05 -7.11 -3.33
CA ILE A 266 -22.42 -6.60 -3.22
C ILE A 266 -22.45 -5.17 -2.70
N LYS A 267 -23.48 -4.41 -3.10
CA LYS A 267 -23.72 -3.06 -2.60
C LYS A 267 -24.43 -3.12 -1.25
N ARG A 268 -24.04 -2.24 -0.34
CA ARG A 268 -24.69 -1.98 0.92
C ARG A 268 -25.94 -1.15 0.68
N GLU A 269 -27.09 -1.69 1.05
CA GLU A 269 -28.39 -1.01 0.92
C GLU A 269 -28.86 -0.38 2.25
N ASP A 270 -28.25 -0.77 3.37
CA ASP A 270 -28.65 -0.31 4.71
C ASP A 270 -28.02 1.04 5.13
N LYS A 271 -27.09 1.59 4.32
CA LYS A 271 -26.39 2.86 4.61
C LYS A 271 -26.05 3.63 3.34
N ASP A 272 -26.78 4.71 3.08
CA ASP A 272 -26.59 5.56 1.90
C ASP A 272 -25.57 6.68 2.11
N ASP A 273 -25.18 6.98 3.36
CA ASP A 273 -24.31 8.08 3.77
C ASP A 273 -22.82 7.72 3.85
N LEU A 274 -22.43 6.51 3.41
CA LEU A 274 -21.04 6.08 3.46
C LEU A 274 -20.16 6.85 2.48
N ILE A 275 -19.03 7.31 2.97
CA ILE A 275 -18.04 8.05 2.18
C ILE A 275 -17.19 7.10 1.33
N LEU A 276 -16.77 5.97 1.91
CA LEU A 276 -15.88 5.01 1.24
C LEU A 276 -16.64 4.15 0.25
N ASP A 277 -16.03 3.89 -0.91
CA ASP A 277 -16.60 2.96 -1.87
C ASP A 277 -16.39 1.50 -1.48
N TYR A 278 -15.26 1.15 -0.84
CA TYR A 278 -14.92 -0.22 -0.42
C TYR A 278 -14.55 -0.26 1.07
N ASN A 279 -14.56 -1.44 1.67
CA ASN A 279 -14.09 -1.56 3.04
C ASN A 279 -12.57 -1.42 3.11
N GLU A 280 -12.11 -0.82 4.21
CA GLU A 280 -10.71 -0.79 4.58
C GLU A 280 -10.53 -1.36 5.99
N TYR A 281 -9.42 -2.06 6.18
CA TYR A 281 -9.02 -2.62 7.46
C TYR A 281 -7.66 -2.04 7.82
N ILE A 282 -7.59 -1.50 9.04
CA ILE A 282 -6.42 -0.77 9.50
C ILE A 282 -5.95 -1.38 10.81
N VAL A 283 -4.67 -1.73 10.84
CA VAL A 283 -3.97 -2.18 12.04
C VAL A 283 -2.88 -1.20 12.42
N TYR A 284 -2.70 -1.03 13.72
CA TYR A 284 -1.78 -0.04 14.31
C TYR A 284 -0.61 -0.72 15.04
N ASN A 285 -0.43 -2.02 14.80
CA ASN A 285 0.70 -2.81 15.28
C ASN A 285 1.15 -3.79 14.20
N ILE A 286 2.43 -3.75 13.83
CA ILE A 286 3.01 -4.62 12.80
C ILE A 286 2.98 -6.11 13.18
N ASN A 287 2.85 -6.45 14.46
CA ASN A 287 2.69 -7.83 14.91
C ASN A 287 1.32 -8.42 14.54
N GLN A 288 0.39 -7.60 14.04
CA GLN A 288 -0.90 -8.07 13.51
C GLN A 288 -0.83 -8.48 12.03
N ILE A 289 0.35 -8.45 11.41
CA ILE A 289 0.51 -8.63 9.97
C ILE A 289 1.49 -9.76 9.70
N ARG A 290 1.11 -10.64 8.78
CA ARG A 290 2.01 -11.63 8.16
C ARG A 290 1.75 -11.67 6.66
N ILE A 291 2.74 -11.31 5.86
CA ILE A 291 2.68 -11.45 4.40
C ILE A 291 2.69 -12.94 4.07
N ARG A 292 1.75 -13.38 3.22
CA ARG A 292 1.64 -14.79 2.80
C ARG A 292 1.89 -14.98 1.32
N TYR A 293 1.38 -14.08 0.49
CA TYR A 293 1.53 -14.20 -0.95
C TYR A 293 1.88 -12.86 -1.59
N LEU A 294 2.76 -12.94 -2.59
CA LEU A 294 3.01 -11.90 -3.57
C LEU A 294 2.32 -12.33 -4.86
N VAL A 295 1.44 -11.49 -5.38
CA VAL A 295 0.61 -11.79 -6.55
C VAL A 295 1.03 -10.84 -7.66
N GLN A 296 1.64 -11.38 -8.71
CA GLN A 296 1.94 -10.62 -9.91
C GLN A 296 0.66 -10.50 -10.74
N VAL A 297 0.36 -9.27 -11.18
CA VAL A 297 -0.88 -8.95 -11.86
C VAL A 297 -0.63 -8.09 -13.10
N ASN A 298 -1.47 -8.28 -14.11
CA ASN A 298 -1.66 -7.33 -15.18
C ASN A 298 -2.94 -6.52 -14.92
N ILE A 299 -2.80 -5.21 -14.76
CA ILE A 299 -3.91 -4.29 -14.51
C ILE A 299 -4.24 -3.57 -15.82
N GLY A 300 -5.29 -4.03 -16.49
CA GLY A 300 -5.84 -3.38 -17.66
C GLY A 300 -6.53 -2.07 -17.31
N LYS A 301 -5.80 -0.95 -17.42
CA LYS A 301 -6.35 0.42 -17.31
C LYS A 301 -6.64 0.95 -18.71
N LYS A 302 -7.86 0.78 -19.24
CA LYS A 302 -8.23 1.51 -20.47
C LYS A 302 -8.39 3.00 -20.15
N GLY A 303 -7.54 3.85 -20.71
CA GLY A 303 -7.88 5.24 -20.99
C GLY A 303 -7.81 6.26 -19.83
N ILE A 304 -7.12 6.01 -18.72
CA ILE A 304 -6.73 7.11 -17.83
C ILE A 304 -5.48 7.77 -18.39
N THR A 305 -5.69 8.62 -19.40
CA THR A 305 -4.76 9.71 -19.66
C THR A 305 -4.58 10.43 -18.32
N ARG A 306 -3.34 10.60 -17.82
CA ARG A 306 -3.07 11.45 -16.65
C ARG A 306 -3.64 12.85 -16.92
N GLN A 307 -4.89 13.11 -16.55
CA GLN A 307 -5.36 14.48 -16.36
C GLN A 307 -4.82 14.92 -15.01
N ASN A 308 -3.73 15.68 -15.08
CA ASN A 308 -3.39 16.60 -14.02
C ASN A 308 -4.63 17.48 -13.75
N GLY A 309 -5.21 17.36 -12.57
CA GLY A 309 -6.22 18.30 -12.07
C GLY A 309 -7.59 17.67 -11.85
N LEU A 310 -8.05 17.79 -10.62
CA LEU A 310 -9.44 18.02 -10.19
C LEU A 310 -10.52 17.71 -11.25
N VAL A 311 -11.34 16.70 -10.99
CA VAL A 311 -12.68 16.65 -11.59
C VAL A 311 -13.69 16.69 -10.45
N ALA A 312 -14.20 17.91 -10.26
CA ALA A 312 -15.52 18.15 -9.71
C ALA A 312 -16.56 17.44 -10.59
N ASN A 313 -17.57 16.87 -9.93
CA ASN A 313 -18.74 16.25 -10.53
C ASN A 313 -19.39 17.18 -11.58
N PRO A 314 -19.55 16.75 -12.85
CA PRO A 314 -20.18 17.59 -13.88
C PRO A 314 -21.70 17.74 -13.76
N ASP A 315 -22.39 16.99 -12.89
CA ASP A 315 -23.86 16.97 -12.86
C ASP A 315 -24.46 17.33 -11.49
N ALA A 316 -24.15 18.52 -11.00
CA ALA A 316 -24.93 19.18 -9.96
C ALA A 316 -25.29 20.61 -10.42
N VAL A 317 -26.54 20.78 -10.85
CA VAL A 317 -27.23 22.09 -10.85
C VAL A 317 -27.57 22.47 -9.41
#